data_AF-A0A9P7N843-F1
#
_entry.id   AF-A0A9P7N843-F1
#
_cell.length_a   1.000
_cell.length_b   1.000
_cell.length_c   1.000
_cell.angle_alpha   90.00
_cell.angle_beta   90.00
_cell.angle_gamma   90.00
#
_symmetry.space_group_name_H-M   'P 1'
#
loop_
_entity.id
_entity.type
_entity.pdbx_description
1 polymer ?
#
loop_
_entity_poly.entity_id
_entity_poly.type
_entity_poly.pdbx_seq_one_letter_code
_entity_poly.pdbx_strand_id
1 'polypeptide(L)'
;MSAFVDFFGGHDPPSFGPWLELSEIPLAEELTAEQSPRLPLNEFEERHQLKDQYLETQYRLHRYEATEPLRRAIHVYRQQVSLGQTDVELESVNIYTKVRVVGHALGPDGPTQRLRIRQLPRQPSMDEHGEGADEDDKVDEVEYLTPGTLLALSRDDFKDSCSVAVVAENEGLQMDEPYVDVF
;
A
#
# COMPACT_ATOMS: atom_id res chain seq x y z
N MET A 1 -0.10 22.13 -18.49
CA MET A 1 0.73 22.96 -17.59
C MET A 1 1.08 22.10 -16.40
N SER A 2 2.35 21.68 -16.32
CA SER A 2 2.84 20.72 -15.32
C SER A 2 2.95 21.42 -13.96
N ALA A 3 2.27 20.91 -12.95
CA ALA A 3 2.41 21.36 -11.58
C ALA A 3 3.64 20.69 -10.98
N PHE A 4 4.77 21.41 -11.01
CA PHE A 4 5.93 21.09 -10.19
C PHE A 4 5.52 21.36 -8.74
N VAL A 5 5.18 20.31 -7.99
CA VAL A 5 4.84 20.43 -6.57
C VAL A 5 6.14 20.81 -5.86
N ASP A 6 6.15 21.99 -5.24
CA ASP A 6 7.26 22.48 -4.43
C ASP A 6 7.47 21.56 -3.21
N PHE A 7 8.30 20.53 -3.42
CA PHE A 7 8.66 19.53 -2.41
C PHE A 7 9.47 20.10 -1.23
N PHE A 8 9.95 21.34 -1.35
CA PHE A 8 10.91 21.95 -0.42
C PHE A 8 10.38 23.18 0.35
N GLY A 9 9.08 23.51 0.23
CA GLY A 9 8.50 24.72 0.79
C GLY A 9 8.07 24.63 2.28
N GLY A 10 8.81 25.30 3.17
CA GLY A 10 8.34 26.20 4.24
C GLY A 10 7.36 25.78 5.34
N HIS A 11 6.79 24.58 5.36
CA HIS A 11 6.17 23.98 6.57
C HIS A 11 7.03 22.80 7.00
N ASP A 12 7.32 22.67 8.30
CA ASP A 12 8.08 21.53 8.80
C ASP A 12 7.25 20.25 8.56
N PRO A 13 7.67 19.37 7.63
CA PRO A 13 6.95 18.14 7.36
C PRO A 13 7.07 17.22 8.58
N PRO A 14 6.15 16.27 8.76
CA PRO A 14 6.27 15.32 9.87
C PRO A 14 7.62 14.60 9.78
N SER A 15 8.44 14.78 10.82
CA SER A 15 9.63 13.98 11.07
C SER A 15 9.21 12.85 12.00
N PHE A 16 9.21 11.62 11.50
CA PHE A 16 8.80 10.44 12.27
C PHE A 16 9.85 10.00 13.31
N GLY A 17 10.88 10.82 13.58
CA GLY A 17 11.89 10.57 14.61
C GLY A 17 13.22 10.01 14.09
N PRO A 18 14.05 9.48 15.01
CA PRO A 18 15.34 8.86 14.67
C PRO A 18 15.18 7.65 13.76
N TRP A 19 15.95 7.58 12.67
CA TRP A 19 15.77 6.53 11.65
C TRP A 19 16.00 5.10 12.16
N LEU A 20 16.82 4.94 13.20
CA LEU A 20 17.08 3.66 13.86
C LEU A 20 15.90 3.13 14.69
N GLU A 21 14.94 4.00 15.02
CA GLU A 21 13.76 3.65 15.81
C GLU A 21 12.52 3.46 14.92
N LEU A 22 12.64 3.75 13.62
CA LEU A 22 11.55 3.59 12.67
C LEU A 22 11.35 2.11 12.34
N SER A 23 10.13 1.63 12.55
CA SER A 23 9.70 0.28 12.18
C SER A 23 9.68 0.12 10.68
N GLU A 24 10.26 -0.93 10.08
CA GLU A 24 10.19 -1.26 8.64
C GLU A 24 8.76 -1.14 8.06
N ILE A 25 7.75 -1.61 8.82
CA ILE A 25 6.33 -1.50 8.44
C ILE A 25 5.83 -0.09 8.82
N PRO A 26 5.13 0.61 7.90
CA PRO A 26 4.59 1.93 8.19
C PRO A 26 3.54 1.90 9.29
N LEU A 27 3.48 3.00 10.05
CA LEU A 27 2.41 3.20 11.01
C LEU A 27 1.14 3.70 10.30
N ALA A 28 -0.01 3.43 10.90
CA ALA A 28 -1.30 3.94 10.41
C ALA A 28 -1.32 5.48 10.31
N GLU A 29 -0.66 6.15 11.25
CA GLU A 29 -0.49 7.61 11.26
C GLU A 29 0.31 8.10 10.05
N GLU A 30 1.34 7.35 9.63
CA GLU A 30 2.14 7.68 8.44
C GLU A 30 1.31 7.56 7.16
N LEU A 31 0.46 6.53 7.06
CA LEU A 31 -0.40 6.30 5.88
C LEU A 31 -1.58 7.27 5.78
N THR A 32 -2.01 7.84 6.91
CA THR A 32 -3.12 8.81 6.96
C THR A 32 -2.66 10.26 6.97
N ALA A 33 -1.35 10.51 7.11
CA ALA A 33 -0.76 11.83 7.12
C ALA A 33 -1.05 12.61 5.83
N GLU A 34 -1.52 13.86 6.00
CA GLU A 34 -1.88 14.73 4.87
C GLU A 34 -0.67 15.07 4.00
N GLN A 35 0.49 15.25 4.63
CA GLN A 35 1.72 15.67 3.97
C GLN A 35 2.71 14.51 3.88
N SER A 36 3.40 14.42 2.75
CA SER A 36 4.55 13.52 2.59
C SER A 36 5.67 13.90 3.56
N PRO A 37 6.45 12.92 4.07
CA PRO A 37 7.64 13.23 4.83
C PRO A 37 8.68 13.93 3.96
N ARG A 38 9.54 14.73 4.61
CA ARG A 38 10.68 15.35 3.94
C ARG A 38 11.70 14.28 3.58
N LEU A 39 12.01 14.15 2.30
CA LEU A 39 13.07 13.24 1.86
C LEU A 39 14.44 13.89 2.01
N PRO A 40 15.46 13.12 2.45
CA PRO A 40 16.84 13.56 2.40
C PRO A 40 17.29 13.70 0.95
N LEU A 41 18.14 14.69 0.68
CA LEU A 41 18.80 14.83 -0.62
C LEU A 41 19.87 13.76 -0.74
N ASN A 42 19.76 12.92 -1.76
CA ASN A 42 20.82 11.98 -2.10
C ASN A 42 21.88 12.71 -2.96
N GLU A 43 22.83 13.38 -2.29
CA GLU A 43 23.96 14.01 -2.96
C GLU A 43 24.95 12.94 -3.44
N PHE A 44 24.88 12.57 -4.72
CA PHE A 44 25.79 11.62 -5.37
C PHE A 44 27.17 12.22 -5.73
N GLU A 45 27.38 13.52 -5.52
CA GLU A 45 28.69 14.14 -5.74
C GLU A 45 29.74 13.59 -4.77
N GLU A 46 31.01 13.56 -5.20
CA GLU A 46 32.18 12.89 -4.61
C GLU A 46 32.58 13.29 -3.17
N ARG A 47 31.68 13.88 -2.38
CA ARG A 47 31.91 14.08 -0.95
C ARG A 47 31.77 12.74 -0.24
N HIS A 48 32.75 12.43 0.59
CA HIS A 48 32.71 11.26 1.44
C HIS A 48 31.58 11.46 2.47
N GLN A 49 30.39 10.96 2.15
CA GLN A 49 29.31 10.90 3.14
C GLN A 49 29.79 10.01 4.29
N LEU A 50 29.51 10.45 5.52
CA LEU A 50 29.71 9.57 6.67
C LEU A 50 28.79 8.37 6.49
N LYS A 51 29.29 7.16 6.83
CA LYS A 51 28.54 5.90 6.66
C LYS A 51 27.10 5.99 7.18
N ASP A 52 26.92 6.58 8.35
CA ASP A 52 25.60 6.70 8.98
C ASP A 52 24.67 7.64 8.21
N GLN A 53 25.20 8.72 7.63
CA GLN A 53 24.43 9.64 6.79
C GLN A 53 23.96 8.97 5.49
N TYR A 54 24.83 8.16 4.89
CA TYR A 54 24.47 7.39 3.70
C TYR A 54 23.36 6.38 4.03
N LEU A 55 23.52 5.60 5.10
CA LEU A 55 22.54 4.60 5.52
C LEU A 55 21.19 5.22 5.89
N GLU A 56 21.18 6.33 6.63
CA GLU A 56 19.95 7.08 6.93
C GLU A 56 19.26 7.55 5.64
N THR A 57 20.03 8.08 4.70
CA THR A 57 19.50 8.56 3.42
C THR A 57 18.85 7.43 2.64
N GLN A 58 19.54 6.29 2.49
CA GLN A 58 18.99 5.12 1.78
C GLN A 58 17.76 4.57 2.50
N TYR A 59 17.81 4.42 3.83
CA TYR A 59 16.68 3.93 4.62
C TYR A 59 15.43 4.79 4.42
N ARG A 60 15.55 6.12 4.54
CA ARG A 60 14.42 7.04 4.38
C ARG A 60 13.85 7.04 2.96
N LEU A 61 14.70 6.91 1.95
CA LEU A 61 14.26 6.85 0.55
C LEU A 61 13.52 5.55 0.24
N HIS A 62 14.07 4.40 0.63
CA HIS A 62 13.42 3.10 0.43
C HIS A 62 12.10 3.00 1.18
N ARG A 63 12.07 3.49 2.43
CA ARG A 63 10.83 3.57 3.21
C ARG A 63 9.79 4.42 2.49
N TYR A 64 10.18 5.59 1.98
CA TYR A 64 9.26 6.46 1.25
C TYR A 64 8.72 5.79 -0.02
N GLU A 65 9.58 5.13 -0.78
CA GLU A 65 9.19 4.41 -1.99
C GLU A 65 8.15 3.31 -1.71
N ALA A 66 8.32 2.59 -0.60
CA ALA A 66 7.38 1.55 -0.17
C ALA A 66 6.06 2.10 0.37
N THR A 67 6.05 3.29 0.98
CA THR A 67 4.90 3.80 1.76
C THR A 67 4.05 4.83 1.01
N GLU A 68 4.69 5.69 0.21
CA GLU A 68 4.04 6.80 -0.48
C GLU A 68 2.93 6.37 -1.47
N PRO A 69 3.07 5.28 -2.26
CA PRO A 69 2.00 4.86 -3.17
C PRO A 69 0.69 4.57 -2.43
N LEU A 70 0.77 3.86 -1.30
CA LEU A 70 -0.38 3.51 -0.49
C LEU A 70 -0.97 4.72 0.23
N ARG A 71 -0.13 5.61 0.78
CA ARG A 71 -0.56 6.88 1.40
C ARG A 71 -1.33 7.76 0.40
N ARG A 72 -0.80 7.90 -0.82
CA ARG A 72 -1.46 8.66 -1.90
C ARG A 72 -2.80 8.05 -2.29
N ALA A 73 -2.85 6.73 -2.42
CA ALA A 73 -4.09 6.01 -2.72
C ALA A 73 -5.18 6.26 -1.66
N ILE A 74 -4.82 6.21 -0.37
CA ILE A 74 -5.73 6.54 0.74
C ILE A 74 -6.23 7.98 0.65
N HIS A 75 -5.35 8.93 0.34
CA HIS A 75 -5.74 10.34 0.22
C HIS A 75 -6.73 10.56 -0.94
N VAL A 76 -6.44 10.01 -2.12
CA VAL A 76 -7.33 10.08 -3.28
C VAL A 76 -8.66 9.41 -2.99
N TYR A 77 -8.64 8.24 -2.35
CA TYR A 77 -9.85 7.54 -1.91
C TYR A 77 -10.71 8.41 -0.98
N ARG A 78 -10.12 8.99 0.07
CA ARG A 78 -10.82 9.88 1.01
C ARG A 78 -11.44 11.07 0.30
N GLN A 79 -10.71 11.68 -0.65
CA GLN A 79 -11.21 12.80 -1.43
C GLN A 79 -12.42 12.40 -2.28
N GLN A 80 -12.36 11.27 -2.99
CA GLN A 80 -13.44 10.78 -3.84
C GLN A 80 -14.68 10.38 -3.03
N VAL A 81 -14.50 9.70 -1.89
CA VAL A 81 -15.59 9.39 -0.95
C VAL A 81 -16.22 10.66 -0.40
N SER A 82 -15.41 11.70 -0.07
CA SER A 82 -15.93 12.99 0.41
C SER A 82 -16.77 13.73 -0.63
N LEU A 83 -16.53 13.48 -1.92
CA LEU A 83 -17.32 13.99 -3.05
C LEU A 83 -18.60 13.17 -3.30
N GLY A 84 -18.86 12.13 -2.51
CA GLY A 84 -20.05 11.28 -2.61
C GLY A 84 -19.93 10.14 -3.62
N GLN A 85 -18.73 9.83 -4.11
CA GLN A 85 -18.51 8.66 -4.96
C GLN A 85 -18.55 7.39 -4.10
N THR A 86 -19.29 6.39 -4.57
CA THR A 86 -19.49 5.10 -3.88
C THR A 86 -18.68 3.98 -4.53
N ASP A 87 -18.52 4.02 -5.85
CA ASP A 87 -17.68 3.10 -6.62
C ASP A 87 -16.38 3.81 -7.00
N VAL A 88 -15.45 3.83 -6.04
CA VAL A 88 -14.12 4.43 -6.23
C VAL A 88 -13.18 3.40 -6.83
N GLU A 89 -12.58 3.74 -7.98
CA GLU A 89 -11.53 2.96 -8.62
C GLU A 89 -10.24 3.77 -8.64
N LEU A 90 -9.13 3.11 -8.28
CA LEU A 90 -7.79 3.70 -8.27
C LEU A 90 -6.88 2.96 -9.25
N GLU A 91 -6.09 3.69 -10.02
CA GLU A 91 -5.20 3.10 -11.04
C GLU A 91 -4.06 2.26 -10.43
N SER A 92 -3.59 2.63 -9.23
CA SER A 92 -2.37 2.07 -8.64
C SER A 92 -2.60 1.08 -7.50
N VAL A 93 -3.83 0.96 -6.97
CA VAL A 93 -4.13 0.13 -5.79
C VAL A 93 -5.50 -0.52 -5.93
N ASN A 94 -5.59 -1.79 -5.53
CA ASN A 94 -6.85 -2.53 -5.48
C ASN A 94 -7.63 -2.22 -4.19
N ILE A 95 -8.90 -1.85 -4.34
CA ILE A 95 -9.80 -1.60 -3.21
C ILE A 95 -10.68 -2.83 -2.98
N TYR A 96 -10.59 -3.38 -1.77
CA TYR A 96 -11.41 -4.51 -1.33
C TYR A 96 -12.48 -4.01 -0.36
N THR A 97 -13.76 -4.23 -0.70
CA THR A 97 -14.88 -3.82 0.14
C THR A 97 -15.50 -5.02 0.87
N LYS A 98 -16.24 -4.74 1.95
CA LYS A 98 -16.95 -5.75 2.76
C LYS A 98 -15.99 -6.82 3.34
N VAL A 99 -14.77 -6.40 3.68
CA VAL A 99 -13.77 -7.23 4.36
C VAL A 99 -14.16 -7.41 5.82
N ARG A 100 -14.03 -8.62 6.34
CA ARG A 100 -14.32 -8.94 7.74
C ARG A 100 -13.29 -9.88 8.34
N VAL A 101 -12.92 -9.65 9.59
CA VAL A 101 -12.15 -10.61 10.38
C VAL A 101 -13.06 -11.81 10.70
N VAL A 102 -12.61 -13.02 10.40
CA VAL A 102 -13.39 -14.26 10.59
C VAL A 102 -12.81 -15.14 11.67
N GLY A 103 -11.51 -15.06 11.90
CA GLY A 103 -10.84 -15.86 12.90
C GLY A 103 -9.34 -15.61 12.90
N HIS A 104 -8.63 -16.49 13.59
CA HIS A 104 -7.17 -16.50 13.67
C HIS A 104 -6.65 -17.82 13.12
N ALA A 105 -5.54 -17.78 12.42
CA ALA A 105 -4.78 -18.96 12.03
C ALA A 105 -3.44 -18.95 12.78
N LEU A 106 -2.96 -20.15 13.13
CA LEU A 106 -1.67 -20.33 13.79
C LEU A 106 -0.76 -21.06 12.82
N GLY A 107 0.08 -20.29 12.14
CA GLY A 107 1.06 -20.79 11.20
C GLY A 107 2.43 -21.00 11.84
N PRO A 108 3.38 -21.61 11.11
CA PRO A 108 4.76 -21.72 11.53
C PRO A 108 5.43 -20.35 11.76
N ASP A 109 5.00 -19.32 11.02
CA ASP A 109 5.51 -17.95 11.12
C ASP A 109 4.85 -17.12 12.22
N GLY A 110 3.86 -17.70 12.92
CA GLY A 110 3.20 -17.07 14.06
C GLY A 110 1.68 -16.96 13.92
N PRO A 111 1.04 -16.20 14.83
CA PRO A 111 -0.40 -15.97 14.77
C PRO A 111 -0.76 -14.98 13.67
N THR A 112 -1.72 -15.34 12.85
CA THR A 112 -2.27 -14.50 11.78
C THR A 112 -3.77 -14.28 12.01
N GLN A 113 -4.31 -13.22 11.41
CA GLN A 113 -5.74 -12.93 11.37
C GLN A 113 -6.29 -13.25 9.99
N ARG A 114 -7.42 -13.97 9.96
CA ARG A 114 -8.10 -14.31 8.72
C ARG A 114 -9.07 -13.23 8.31
N LEU A 115 -8.78 -12.57 7.19
CA LEU A 115 -9.65 -11.61 6.54
C LEU A 115 -10.40 -12.29 5.42
N ARG A 116 -11.74 -12.31 5.50
CA ARG A 116 -12.59 -12.74 4.39
C ARG A 116 -12.96 -11.56 3.53
N ILE A 117 -12.78 -11.73 2.23
CA ILE A 117 -13.08 -10.74 1.20
C ILE A 117 -14.38 -11.19 0.53
N ARG A 118 -15.41 -10.34 0.50
CA ARG A 118 -16.69 -10.72 -0.14
C ARG A 118 -16.75 -10.37 -1.61
N GLN A 119 -15.96 -9.39 -2.03
CA GLN A 119 -15.99 -8.85 -3.37
C GLN A 119 -14.54 -8.58 -3.77
N LEU A 120 -14.02 -9.42 -4.66
CA LEU A 120 -12.76 -9.12 -5.33
C LEU A 120 -12.96 -7.90 -6.24
N PRO A 121 -11.93 -7.06 -6.43
CA PRO A 121 -11.96 -5.97 -7.39
C PRO A 121 -12.38 -6.48 -8.75
N ARG A 122 -13.14 -5.67 -9.49
CA ARG A 122 -13.50 -5.99 -10.86
C ARG A 122 -12.21 -6.01 -11.68
N GLN A 123 -11.88 -7.15 -12.28
CA GLN A 123 -10.78 -7.19 -13.24
C GLN A 123 -11.11 -6.21 -14.37
N PRO A 124 -10.14 -5.43 -14.87
CA PRO A 124 -10.26 -4.89 -16.21
C PRO A 124 -10.33 -6.09 -17.13
N SER A 125 -11.55 -6.47 -17.54
CA SER A 125 -11.72 -7.38 -18.66
C SER A 125 -11.04 -6.72 -19.85
N MET A 126 -9.94 -7.29 -20.32
CA MET A 126 -9.37 -7.01 -21.64
C MET A 126 -10.33 -7.58 -22.70
N ASP A 127 -11.55 -7.06 -22.73
CA ASP A 127 -12.62 -7.44 -23.67
C ASP A 127 -12.95 -6.26 -24.60
N GLU A 128 -11.95 -5.49 -25.00
CA GLU A 128 -12.06 -4.62 -26.17
C GLU A 128 -10.68 -4.52 -26.80
N HIS A 129 -10.24 -5.53 -27.56
CA HIS A 129 -9.46 -5.43 -28.80
C HIS A 129 -9.34 -6.86 -29.34
N GLY A 130 -10.13 -7.15 -30.37
CA GLY A 130 -10.43 -8.50 -30.83
C GLY A 130 -9.28 -9.27 -31.47
N GLU A 131 -9.50 -10.59 -31.46
CA GLU A 131 -9.17 -11.58 -32.47
C GLU A 131 -7.69 -11.88 -32.75
N GLY A 132 -7.22 -12.97 -32.15
CA GLY A 132 -6.14 -13.79 -32.69
C GLY A 132 -4.88 -13.83 -31.82
N ALA A 133 -4.91 -14.58 -30.72
CA ALA A 133 -3.68 -15.01 -30.04
C ALA A 133 -3.86 -16.45 -29.55
N ASP A 134 -2.81 -17.24 -29.77
CA ASP A 134 -2.73 -18.68 -29.67
C ASP A 134 -3.04 -19.25 -28.27
N GLU A 135 -3.44 -20.52 -28.19
CA GLU A 135 -3.83 -21.27 -26.97
C GLU A 135 -2.71 -21.43 -25.90
N ASP A 136 -1.60 -20.69 -25.98
CA ASP A 136 -0.47 -20.73 -25.04
C ASP A 136 -0.25 -19.42 -24.24
N ASP A 137 -0.99 -18.33 -24.52
CA ASP A 137 -0.97 -17.13 -23.67
C ASP A 137 -1.97 -17.29 -22.51
N LYS A 138 -1.63 -18.15 -21.54
CA LYS A 138 -2.15 -17.97 -20.19
C LYS A 138 -1.59 -16.66 -19.67
N VAL A 139 -2.31 -15.57 -19.93
CA VAL A 139 -2.10 -14.27 -19.30
C VAL A 139 -1.86 -14.56 -17.83
N ASP A 140 -0.65 -14.26 -17.34
CA ASP A 140 -0.28 -14.46 -15.95
C ASP A 140 -1.43 -13.93 -15.09
N GLU A 141 -2.15 -14.83 -14.40
CA GLU A 141 -3.16 -14.41 -13.42
C GLU A 141 -2.40 -13.52 -12.45
N VAL A 142 -2.67 -12.21 -12.49
CA VAL A 142 -2.03 -11.27 -11.58
C VAL A 142 -2.35 -11.74 -10.18
N GLU A 143 -1.35 -12.30 -9.50
CA GLU A 143 -1.52 -12.79 -8.14
C GLU A 143 -1.81 -11.59 -7.24
N TYR A 144 -3.07 -11.47 -6.83
CA TYR A 144 -3.49 -10.43 -5.90
C TYR A 144 -3.13 -10.85 -4.49
N LEU A 145 -2.76 -9.87 -3.65
CA LEU A 145 -2.49 -10.08 -2.23
C LEU A 145 -1.46 -11.19 -2.00
N THR A 146 -0.32 -11.15 -2.71
CA THR A 146 0.76 -12.11 -2.48
C THR A 146 1.38 -11.92 -1.08
N PRO A 147 1.96 -12.98 -0.47
CA PRO A 147 2.69 -12.84 0.78
C PRO A 147 3.71 -11.70 0.74
N GLY A 148 3.73 -10.86 1.78
CA GLY A 148 4.53 -9.63 1.84
C GLY A 148 3.82 -8.37 1.31
N THR A 149 2.64 -8.50 0.68
CA THR A 149 1.85 -7.34 0.25
C THR A 149 1.40 -6.53 1.47
N LEU A 150 1.69 -5.22 1.45
CA LEU A 150 1.25 -4.28 2.48
C LEU A 150 -0.22 -3.88 2.27
N LEU A 151 -1.00 -3.91 3.35
CA LEU A 151 -2.41 -3.58 3.35
C LEU A 151 -2.70 -2.43 4.31
N ALA A 152 -3.58 -1.53 3.88
CA ALA A 152 -4.22 -0.55 4.74
C ALA A 152 -5.69 -0.92 4.92
N LEU A 153 -6.12 -1.06 6.17
CA LEU A 153 -7.47 -1.48 6.55
C LEU A 153 -8.17 -0.33 7.25
N SER A 154 -9.45 -0.14 6.95
CA SER A 154 -10.29 0.84 7.62
C SER A 154 -11.70 0.31 7.83
N ARG A 155 -12.36 0.84 8.87
CA ARG A 155 -13.77 0.60 9.20
C ARG A 155 -14.66 1.80 8.84
N ASP A 156 -14.07 2.94 8.52
CA ASP A 156 -14.75 4.24 8.41
C ASP A 156 -14.24 5.09 7.24
N ASP A 157 -13.81 4.44 6.16
CA ASP A 157 -13.30 5.07 4.94
C ASP A 157 -12.05 5.95 5.20
N PHE A 158 -11.19 5.50 6.13
CA PHE A 158 -9.95 6.15 6.55
C PHE A 158 -10.17 7.56 7.14
N LYS A 159 -11.29 7.78 7.83
CA LYS A 159 -11.55 9.02 8.56
C LYS A 159 -10.74 9.08 9.85
N ASP A 160 -11.01 8.15 10.76
CA ASP A 160 -10.35 8.01 12.06
C ASP A 160 -9.71 6.62 12.23
N SER A 161 -10.16 5.60 11.49
CA SER A 161 -9.62 4.25 11.58
C SER A 161 -8.70 3.91 10.42
N CYS A 162 -7.45 3.59 10.75
CA CYS A 162 -6.49 2.97 9.85
C CYS A 162 -5.69 1.92 10.63
N SER A 163 -5.53 0.74 10.06
CA SER A 163 -4.66 -0.31 10.57
C SER A 163 -3.83 -0.85 9.43
N VAL A 164 -2.58 -1.16 9.71
CA VAL A 164 -1.64 -1.68 8.73
C VAL A 164 -1.49 -3.17 8.97
N ALA A 165 -1.50 -3.95 7.89
CA ALA A 165 -1.33 -5.39 7.94
C ALA A 165 -0.46 -5.84 6.76
N VAL A 166 0.14 -7.02 6.88
CA VAL A 166 0.93 -7.62 5.80
C VAL A 166 0.35 -8.98 5.48
N VAL A 167 0.17 -9.29 4.20
CA VAL A 167 -0.30 -10.62 3.80
C VAL A 167 0.73 -11.67 4.21
N ALA A 168 0.27 -12.65 4.99
CA ALA A 168 1.04 -13.82 5.38
C ALA A 168 0.85 -14.96 4.36
N GLU A 169 -0.40 -15.22 3.98
CA GLU A 169 -0.77 -16.35 3.12
C GLU A 169 -2.04 -16.03 2.32
N ASN A 170 -2.07 -16.44 1.05
CA ASN A 170 -3.14 -16.13 0.11
C ASN A 170 -3.76 -17.36 -0.59
N GLU A 171 -3.47 -18.58 -0.13
CA GLU A 171 -4.05 -19.82 -0.68
C GLU A 171 -5.59 -19.82 -0.61
N GLY A 172 -6.15 -19.12 0.39
CA GLY A 172 -7.58 -18.97 0.59
C GLY A 172 -8.32 -18.16 -0.48
N LEU A 173 -7.62 -17.50 -1.41
CA LEU A 173 -8.27 -16.69 -2.45
C LEU A 173 -9.01 -17.52 -3.50
N GLN A 174 -8.61 -18.79 -3.70
CA GLN A 174 -9.24 -19.70 -4.67
C GLN A 174 -10.48 -20.41 -4.13
N MET A 175 -10.81 -20.22 -2.85
CA MET A 175 -11.95 -20.87 -2.20
C MET A 175 -13.26 -20.17 -2.56
N ASP A 176 -14.39 -20.91 -2.51
CA ASP A 176 -15.74 -20.36 -2.73
C ASP A 176 -16.05 -19.14 -1.84
N GLU A 177 -15.48 -19.12 -0.63
CA GLU A 177 -15.46 -17.95 0.25
C GLU A 177 -14.02 -17.43 0.40
N PRO A 178 -13.59 -16.45 -0.40
CA PRO A 178 -12.18 -16.07 -0.47
C PRO A 178 -11.71 -15.39 0.81
N TYR A 179 -10.51 -15.78 1.25
CA TYR A 179 -9.86 -15.20 2.41
C TYR A 179 -8.35 -15.06 2.21
N VAL A 180 -7.76 -14.18 3.02
CA VAL A 180 -6.32 -13.98 3.13
C VAL A 180 -5.97 -13.95 4.62
N ASP A 181 -4.82 -14.53 4.98
CA ASP A 181 -4.31 -14.46 6.33
C ASP A 181 -3.26 -13.34 6.41
N VAL A 182 -3.34 -12.50 7.45
CA VAL A 182 -2.49 -11.31 7.61
C VAL A 182 -1.86 -11.25 8.99
N PHE A 183 -0.69 -10.62 9.09
CA PHE A 183 -0.06 -10.24 10.36
C PHE A 183 -0.66 -8.93 10.92
#